data_AF-C7SSS9-F1
#
_entry.id   AF-C7SSS9-F1
#
_cell.length_a   1.000
_cell.length_b   1.000
_cell.length_c   1.000
_cell.angle_alpha   90.00
_cell.angle_beta   90.00
_cell.angle_gamma   90.00
#
_symmetry.space_group_name_H-M   'P 1'
#
loop_
_entity.id
_entity.type
_entity.pdbx_description
1 polymer ?
#
loop_
_entity_poly.entity_id
_entity_poly.type
_entity_poly.pdbx_seq_one_letter_code
_entity_poly.pdbx_strand_id
1 'polypeptide(L)'
;LSLARNDSLYIIGGHSIENNIRPPNLYRIKIDLPIGSPAVSCYVLSGGISASSAIMTQTREREFVIVGGYHSDNQKRMVCHTINVEDNKIEIVEKEAPEWTPDIKHCKIWFGNDMGNGTVLFGIPGD
;
A
#
# COMPACT_ATOMS: atom_id res chain seq x y z
N LEU A 1 1.39 -3.49 2.39
CA LEU A 1 2.05 -2.18 2.60
C LEU A 1 2.06 -1.87 4.08
N SER A 2 3.11 -1.23 4.58
CA SER A 2 3.23 -0.82 5.98
C SER A 2 3.61 0.66 6.07
N LEU A 3 2.90 1.42 6.88
CA LEU A 3 3.13 2.85 7.09
C LEU A 3 3.22 3.11 8.60
N ALA A 4 4.37 3.61 9.06
CA ALA A 4 4.54 4.04 10.45
C ALA A 4 4.31 5.55 10.56
N ARG A 5 3.49 5.98 11.53
CA ARG A 5 3.29 7.38 11.88
C ARG A 5 3.08 7.48 13.38
N ASN A 6 3.92 8.29 14.04
CA ASN A 6 3.90 8.48 15.49
C ASN A 6 3.97 7.13 16.25
N ASP A 7 2.95 6.80 17.01
CA ASP A 7 2.79 5.58 17.82
C ASP A 7 2.00 4.46 17.09
N SER A 8 1.72 4.65 15.79
CA SER A 8 0.81 3.81 15.03
C SER A 8 1.46 3.23 13.78
N LEU A 9 1.21 1.95 13.53
CA LEU A 9 1.58 1.23 12.30
C LEU A 9 0.33 0.83 11.54
N TYR A 10 0.20 1.31 10.31
CA TYR A 10 -0.90 0.95 9.40
C TYR A 10 -0.45 -0.18 8.48
N ILE A 11 -1.23 -1.26 8.40
CA ILE A 11 -1.04 -2.38 7.49
C ILE A 11 -2.17 -2.38 6.46
N ILE A 12 -1.81 -2.34 5.18
CA ILE A 12 -2.75 -2.16 4.06
C ILE A 12 -2.57 -3.29 3.05
N GLY A 13 -3.68 -3.95 2.70
CA GLY A 13 -3.74 -5.03 1.72
C GLY A 13 -2.98 -6.28 2.16
N GLY A 14 -2.30 -6.91 1.21
CA GLY A 14 -1.54 -8.15 1.40
C GLY A 14 -2.13 -9.33 0.63
N HIS A 15 -1.45 -10.47 0.74
CA HIS A 15 -1.87 -11.74 0.15
C HIS A 15 -1.88 -12.81 1.24
N SER A 16 -3.02 -13.46 1.42
CA SER A 16 -3.14 -14.64 2.27
C SER A 16 -2.84 -15.87 1.42
N ILE A 17 -1.70 -16.52 1.69
CA ILE A 17 -1.27 -17.73 0.98
C ILE A 17 -2.24 -18.89 1.24
N GLU A 18 -2.73 -19.03 2.48
CA GLU A 18 -3.65 -20.09 2.89
C GLU A 18 -4.91 -20.16 2.02
N ASN A 19 -5.50 -19.00 1.74
CA ASN A 19 -6.76 -18.92 1.00
C ASN A 19 -6.60 -18.37 -0.42
N ASN A 20 -5.36 -18.10 -0.85
CA ASN A 20 -5.01 -17.42 -2.09
C ASN A 20 -5.83 -16.14 -2.39
N ILE A 21 -6.13 -15.34 -1.37
CA ILE A 21 -6.91 -14.10 -1.50
C ILE A 21 -6.09 -12.87 -1.18
N ARG A 22 -6.49 -11.73 -1.75
CA ARG A 22 -5.94 -10.40 -1.45
C ARG A 22 -7.00 -9.56 -0.76
N PRO A 23 -7.27 -9.80 0.53
CA PRO A 23 -8.36 -9.11 1.22
C PRO A 23 -8.09 -7.59 1.28
N PRO A 24 -9.12 -6.74 1.21
CA PRO A 24 -8.99 -5.29 1.33
C PRO A 24 -8.76 -4.86 2.79
N ASN A 25 -7.78 -5.47 3.44
CA ASN A 25 -7.49 -5.27 4.84
C ASN A 25 -6.87 -3.89 5.08
N LEU A 26 -7.33 -3.24 6.15
CA LEU A 26 -6.72 -2.05 6.70
C LEU A 26 -6.69 -2.20 8.22
N TYR A 27 -5.48 -2.36 8.77
CA TYR A 27 -5.28 -2.48 10.20
C TYR A 27 -4.48 -1.28 10.69
N ARG A 28 -4.82 -0.78 11.89
CA ARG A 28 -3.98 0.13 12.66
C ARG A 28 -3.53 -0.58 13.92
N ILE A 29 -2.22 -0.73 14.08
CA ILE A 29 -1.58 -1.26 15.27
C ILE A 29 -1.05 -0.06 16.05
N LYS A 30 -1.63 0.22 17.22
CA LYS A 30 -1.18 1.27 18.14
C LYS A 30 -0.23 0.66 19.17
N ILE A 31 0.90 1.34 19.42
CA ILE A 31 1.96 0.90 20.30
C ILE A 31 2.14 1.96 21.40
N ASP A 32 1.83 1.60 22.65
CA ASP A 32 2.04 2.44 23.81
C ASP A 32 3.22 1.90 24.64
N LEU A 33 4.10 2.79 25.14
CA LEU A 33 5.33 2.42 25.87
C LEU A 33 5.30 2.95 27.33
N PRO A 34 4.46 2.40 28.22
CA PRO A 34 4.46 2.75 29.64
C PRO A 34 5.70 2.19 30.36
N ILE A 35 5.96 2.69 31.57
CA ILE A 35 6.99 2.12 32.46
C ILE A 35 6.54 0.69 32.84
N GLY A 36 7.36 -0.31 32.48
CA GLY A 36 7.06 -1.73 32.70
C GLY A 36 7.13 -2.51 31.39
N SER A 37 6.02 -2.61 30.67
CA SER A 37 5.90 -3.41 29.45
C SER A 37 5.16 -2.66 28.33
N PRO A 38 5.57 -2.81 27.05
CA PRO A 38 4.82 -2.27 25.91
C PRO A 38 3.38 -2.80 25.85
N ALA A 39 2.44 -1.95 25.45
CA ALA A 39 1.07 -2.32 25.15
C ALA A 39 0.80 -2.16 23.64
N VAL A 40 0.11 -3.15 23.06
CA VAL A 40 -0.21 -3.16 21.62
C VAL A 40 -1.71 -3.36 21.43
N SER A 41 -2.34 -2.48 20.67
CA SER A 41 -3.76 -2.57 20.31
C SER A 41 -3.92 -2.64 18.80
N CYS A 42 -4.76 -3.55 18.28
CA CYS A 42 -5.05 -3.68 16.87
C CYS A 42 -6.49 -3.23 16.57
N TYR A 43 -6.66 -2.33 15.61
CA TYR A 43 -7.94 -1.85 15.13
C TYR A 43 -8.13 -2.27 13.67
N VAL A 44 -9.27 -2.86 13.36
CA VAL A 44 -9.70 -3.11 11.98
C VAL A 44 -10.44 -1.88 11.49
N LEU A 45 -9.97 -1.28 10.41
CA LEU A 45 -10.56 -0.08 9.81
C LEU A 45 -11.24 -0.45 8.48
N SER A 46 -12.23 0.32 8.07
CA SER A 46 -12.86 0.22 6.76
C SER A 46 -12.09 1.01 5.70
N GLY A 47 -12.36 0.76 4.41
CA GLY A 47 -11.73 1.51 3.31
C GLY A 47 -10.32 1.04 2.93
N GLY A 48 -9.96 -0.20 3.28
CA GLY A 48 -8.73 -0.83 2.77
C GLY A 48 -8.82 -1.17 1.28
N ILE A 49 -7.69 -1.56 0.71
CA ILE A 49 -7.59 -1.90 -0.72
C ILE A 49 -7.16 -3.35 -0.94
N SER A 50 -7.80 -4.02 -1.89
CA SER A 50 -7.47 -5.38 -2.31
C SER A 50 -6.25 -5.36 -3.23
N ALA A 51 -5.05 -5.38 -2.66
CA ALA A 51 -3.80 -5.37 -3.41
C ALA A 51 -2.67 -6.12 -2.70
N SER A 52 -1.81 -6.81 -3.46
CA SER A 52 -0.53 -7.33 -2.98
C SER A 52 0.64 -6.71 -3.75
N SER A 53 1.82 -6.65 -3.13
CA SER A 53 3.07 -6.19 -3.75
C SER A 53 2.98 -4.81 -4.40
N ALA A 54 2.06 -3.97 -3.95
CA ALA A 54 1.98 -2.57 -4.35
C ALA A 54 3.16 -1.79 -3.78
N ILE A 55 3.49 -0.67 -4.42
CA ILE A 55 4.58 0.22 -4.03
C ILE A 55 3.95 1.48 -3.42
N MET A 56 4.51 1.98 -2.33
CA MET A 56 4.06 3.20 -1.67
C MET A 56 5.22 4.18 -1.59
N THR A 57 4.99 5.41 -2.06
CA THR A 57 5.96 6.52 -1.99
C THR A 57 5.35 7.72 -1.27
N GLN A 58 6.16 8.46 -0.53
CA GLN A 58 5.72 9.68 0.13
C GLN A 58 5.80 10.87 -0.82
N THR A 59 4.67 11.53 -1.09
CA THR A 59 4.61 12.73 -1.94
C THR A 59 4.68 14.02 -1.12
N ARG A 60 4.14 14.01 0.11
CA ARG A 60 4.19 15.12 1.08
C ARG A 60 4.25 14.59 2.51
N GLU A 61 4.41 15.46 3.50
CA GLU A 61 4.58 15.08 4.92
C GLU A 61 3.55 14.05 5.44
N ARG A 62 2.30 14.12 4.96
CA ARG A 62 1.16 13.27 5.37
C ARG A 62 0.42 12.63 4.21
N GLU A 63 1.00 12.72 3.02
CA GLU A 63 0.40 12.27 1.77
C GLU A 63 1.31 11.23 1.12
N PHE A 64 0.74 10.08 0.78
CA PHE A 64 1.45 8.98 0.12
C PHE A 64 0.67 8.55 -1.11
N VAL A 65 1.36 8.02 -2.11
CA VAL A 65 0.73 7.41 -3.28
C VAL A 65 1.05 5.92 -3.30
N ILE A 66 0.01 5.12 -3.50
CA ILE A 66 0.10 3.69 -3.78
C ILE A 66 -0.03 3.49 -5.29
N VAL A 67 0.92 2.78 -5.86
CA VAL A 67 0.94 2.44 -7.28
C VAL A 67 1.29 0.97 -7.49
N GLY A 68 0.73 0.41 -8.56
CA GLY A 68 0.99 -0.95 -9.00
C GLY A 68 0.52 -2.04 -8.04
N GLY A 69 1.21 -3.18 -8.10
CA GLY A 69 0.82 -4.40 -7.38
C GLY A 69 -0.18 -5.25 -8.17
N TYR A 70 -0.88 -6.13 -7.46
CA TYR A 70 -1.73 -7.16 -8.06
C TYR A 70 -3.07 -7.25 -7.35
N HIS A 71 -4.14 -7.41 -8.13
CA HIS A 71 -5.50 -7.69 -7.65
C HIS A 71 -5.76 -9.18 -7.50
N SER A 72 -5.15 -9.98 -8.37
CA SER A 72 -5.20 -11.44 -8.37
C SER A 72 -3.91 -11.96 -9.02
N ASP A 73 -3.74 -13.28 -9.09
CA ASP A 73 -2.52 -13.88 -9.66
C ASP A 73 -2.35 -13.59 -11.16
N ASN A 74 -3.45 -13.25 -11.84
CA ASN A 74 -3.46 -12.99 -13.28
C ASN A 74 -3.82 -11.53 -13.62
N GLN A 75 -4.04 -10.67 -12.62
CA GLN A 75 -4.46 -9.29 -12.85
C GLN A 75 -3.60 -8.30 -12.07
N LYS A 76 -2.81 -7.53 -12.82
CA LYS A 76 -2.09 -6.35 -12.29
C LYS A 76 -3.08 -5.27 -11.86
N ARG A 77 -2.71 -4.48 -10.86
CA ARG A 77 -3.47 -3.33 -10.38
C ARG A 77 -3.07 -2.05 -11.12
N MET A 78 -3.90 -1.59 -12.04
CA MET A 78 -3.58 -0.43 -12.89
C MET A 78 -3.99 0.92 -12.29
N VAL A 79 -4.81 0.93 -11.23
CA VAL A 79 -5.26 2.16 -10.56
C VAL A 79 -4.27 2.62 -9.48
N CYS A 80 -4.18 3.92 -9.26
CA CYS A 80 -3.37 4.52 -8.19
C CYS A 80 -4.27 5.01 -7.06
N HIS A 81 -3.78 5.03 -5.82
CA HIS A 81 -4.53 5.57 -4.68
C HIS A 81 -3.65 6.57 -3.92
N THR A 82 -4.26 7.60 -3.34
CA THR A 82 -3.62 8.50 -2.38
C THR A 82 -4.00 8.06 -0.98
N ILE A 83 -3.03 8.04 -0.06
CA ILE A 83 -3.26 7.89 1.37
C ILE A 83 -3.03 9.25 2.01
N ASN A 84 -4.03 9.73 2.75
CA ASN A 84 -3.91 10.88 3.64
C ASN A 84 -3.90 10.38 5.08
N VAL A 85 -2.92 10.83 5.87
CA VAL A 85 -2.69 10.35 7.22
C VAL A 85 -2.70 11.53 8.19
N GLU A 86 -3.78 11.65 8.94
CA GLU A 86 -3.88 12.57 10.07
C GLU A 86 -3.64 11.82 11.39
N ASP A 87 -3.52 12.55 12.50
CA ASP A 87 -3.04 12.01 13.78
C ASP A 87 -3.78 10.74 14.24
N ASN A 88 -5.08 10.62 13.95
CA ASN A 88 -5.89 9.45 14.32
C ASN A 88 -6.70 8.84 13.17
N LYS A 89 -6.52 9.33 11.94
CA LYS A 89 -7.33 8.93 10.79
C LYS A 89 -6.44 8.66 9.59
N ILE A 90 -6.72 7.56 8.90
CA ILE A 90 -6.16 7.25 7.60
C ILE A 90 -7.31 7.23 6.58
N GLU A 91 -7.10 7.84 5.43
CA GLU A 91 -8.06 7.85 4.34
C GLU A 91 -7.37 7.44 3.05
N ILE A 92 -7.93 6.45 2.35
CA ILE A 92 -7.42 5.96 1.09
C ILE A 92 -8.43 6.33 0.01
N VAL A 93 -8.00 7.16 -0.94
CA VAL A 93 -8.83 7.64 -2.06
C VAL A 93 -8.23 7.24 -3.39
N GLU A 94 -9.07 6.88 -4.35
CA GLU A 94 -8.61 6.61 -5.71
C GLU A 94 -8.03 7.89 -6.33
N LYS A 95 -6.95 7.74 -7.10
CA LYS A 95 -6.25 8.79 -7.82
C LYS A 95 -6.18 8.40 -9.29
N GLU A 96 -6.24 9.38 -10.17
CA GLU A 96 -5.96 9.19 -11.59
C GLU A 96 -4.62 8.45 -11.78
N ALA A 97 -4.68 7.37 -12.56
CA ALA A 97 -3.51 6.57 -12.90
C ALA A 97 -2.68 7.30 -13.97
N PRO A 98 -1.35 7.11 -14.00
CA PRO A 98 -0.56 7.62 -15.10
C PRO A 98 -0.96 6.94 -16.41
N GLU A 99 -0.62 7.57 -17.53
CA GLU A 99 -0.69 6.95 -18.85
C GLU A 99 0.33 5.81 -18.95
N TRP A 100 -0.14 4.59 -18.71
CA TRP A 100 0.69 3.39 -18.80
C TRP A 100 1.05 3.08 -20.27
N THR A 101 2.33 2.82 -20.52
CA THR A 101 2.80 2.41 -21.84
C THR A 101 2.21 1.05 -22.24
N PRO A 102 2.15 0.72 -23.55
CA PRO A 102 1.73 -0.60 -24.01
C PRO A 102 2.51 -1.74 -23.34
N ASP A 103 3.82 -1.62 -23.17
CA ASP A 103 4.64 -2.68 -22.57
C ASP A 103 4.22 -2.96 -21.12
N ILE A 104 3.96 -1.92 -20.33
CA ILE A 104 3.46 -2.06 -18.95
C ILE A 104 2.04 -2.66 -18.93
N LYS A 105 1.18 -2.23 -19.86
CA LYS A 105 -0.19 -2.74 -19.97
C LYS A 105 -0.19 -4.25 -20.29
N HIS A 106 0.60 -4.69 -21.26
CA HIS A 106 0.59 -6.07 -21.76
C HIS A 106 1.50 -7.03 -20.99
N CYS A 107 2.53 -6.57 -20.28
CA CYS A 107 3.40 -7.45 -19.52
C CYS A 107 2.64 -8.16 -18.40
N LYS A 108 2.96 -9.42 -18.12
CA LYS A 108 2.27 -10.19 -17.07
C LYS A 108 2.63 -9.72 -15.66
N ILE A 109 3.87 -9.31 -15.45
CA ILE A 109 4.40 -8.96 -14.13
C ILE A 109 5.10 -7.61 -14.16
N TRP A 110 5.08 -6.95 -13.02
CA TRP A 110 5.92 -5.80 -12.72
C TRP A 110 6.48 -5.90 -11.30
N PHE A 111 7.54 -5.17 -11.06
CA PHE A 111 8.11 -5.02 -9.74
C PHE A 111 8.74 -3.63 -9.65
N GLY A 112 9.16 -3.23 -8.47
CA GLY A 112 9.67 -1.90 -8.28
C GLY A 112 9.77 -1.53 -6.82
N ASN A 113 10.20 -0.31 -6.57
CA ASN A 113 10.27 0.23 -5.22
C ASN A 113 10.19 1.76 -5.23
N ASP A 114 9.95 2.32 -4.05
CA ASP A 114 10.08 3.73 -3.77
C ASP A 114 11.53 4.18 -3.93
N MET A 115 11.74 5.28 -4.64
CA MET A 115 13.04 5.97 -4.75
C MET A 115 13.13 7.18 -3.80
N GLY A 116 12.06 7.46 -3.05
CA GLY A 116 11.88 8.66 -2.25
C GLY A 116 11.36 9.83 -3.08
N ASN A 117 11.02 10.93 -2.40
CA ASN A 117 10.57 12.19 -3.02
C ASN A 117 9.43 12.00 -4.04
N GLY A 118 8.46 11.13 -3.74
CA GLY A 118 7.33 10.85 -4.62
C GLY A 118 7.67 10.11 -5.92
N THR A 119 8.87 9.54 -6.04
CA THR A 119 9.33 8.86 -7.25
C THR A 119 9.36 7.35 -7.05
N VAL A 120 8.90 6.60 -8.05
CA VAL A 120 8.88 5.13 -8.03
C VAL A 120 9.68 4.58 -9.21
N LEU A 121 10.55 3.60 -8.93
CA LEU A 121 11.19 2.79 -9.96
C LEU A 121 10.28 1.62 -10.31
N PHE A 122 9.94 1.48 -11.60
CA PHE A 122 9.23 0.32 -12.14
C PHE A 122 10.15 -0.52 -13.02
N GLY A 123 10.04 -1.84 -12.87
CA GLY A 123 10.66 -2.85 -13.72
C GLY A 123 9.59 -3.78 -14.30
N ILE A 124 9.73 -4.08 -15.59
CA ILE A 124 9.02 -5.15 -16.29
C ILE A 124 10.07 -6.07 -16.90
N PRO A 125 9.82 -7.39 -16.97
CA PRO A 125 10.62 -8.27 -17.82
C PRO A 125 10.57 -7.77 -19.27
N GLY A 126 11.73 -7.73 -19.90
CA GLY A 126 11.84 -7.66 -21.35
C GLY A 126 11.57 -9.04 -21.97
N ASP A 127 11.28 -9.03 -23.26
CA ASP A 127 11.15 -10.25 -24.07
C ASP A 127 12.46 -11.05 -24.13
#